data_AF-T1BDI3-F1
#
_entry.id   AF-T1BDI3-F1
#
_cell.length_a   1.000
_cell.length_b   1.000
_cell.length_c   1.000
_cell.angle_alpha   90.00
_cell.angle_beta   90.00
_cell.angle_gamma   90.00
#
_symmetry.space_group_name_H-M   'P 1'
#
loop_
_entity.id
_entity.type
_entity.pdbx_description
1 polymer ?
#
loop_
_entity_poly.entity_id
_entity_poly.type
_entity_poly.pdbx_seq_one_letter_code
_entity_poly.pdbx_strand_id
1 'polypeptide(L)'
;MQTKPNPSGYTSAQLAGCNINRYVILITDGLPTMDASGGNWPPLGSLSAAGFGVSATFDPTTGALTTTNDQALTDTISAITALNTAGIKTFVVGLGAAVNPSLNNVAAQTLNAMAVAGGTYSPTLNTPPINVGYGTGTLPAGYLAATSPAALVTALNTVLVQIQAVTQSTTSAAVNSATISSNTTIYQTRYTSSDTPYQDWTGNLLAFPICSLAIQQQEQLNHLPVCVLGTVSTATSNATWQAELQLDQQVCGAGVVEPLGGPNGGAGGCANNIANRFIATWNPASDTGVPFEWANLSPAQQAQLGSTTPVGQNVLDYLRGDTALEQRNGGTYRNRSHLLGDITDSNPIYVGVPDGPYSDASYLAFVTAQATRTPA
;
A
#
# COMPACT_ATOMS: atom_id res chain seq x y z
N MET A 1 7.21 -34.22 20.17
CA MET A 1 5.88 -34.64 20.65
C MET A 1 5.87 -34.58 22.16
N GLN A 2 5.21 -33.57 22.72
CA GLN A 2 4.77 -33.56 24.11
C GLN A 2 3.52 -32.66 24.17
N THR A 3 2.35 -33.28 24.24
CA THR A 3 1.06 -32.59 24.33
C THR A 3 0.75 -32.32 25.79
N LYS A 4 0.53 -31.06 26.16
CA LYS A 4 -0.04 -30.68 27.45
C LYS A 4 -1.52 -30.32 27.25
N PRO A 5 -2.44 -30.84 28.09
CA PRO A 5 -3.88 -30.72 27.86
C PRO A 5 -4.40 -29.29 28.12
N ASN A 6 -5.41 -28.94 27.32
CA ASN A 6 -6.15 -27.69 27.29
C ASN A 6 -7.08 -27.53 28.52
N PRO A 7 -6.97 -26.46 29.32
CA PRO A 7 -8.04 -26.03 30.20
C PRO A 7 -8.91 -24.98 29.50
N SER A 8 -10.17 -25.34 29.31
CA SER A 8 -11.27 -24.51 28.80
C SER A 8 -11.27 -23.09 29.36
N GLY A 9 -11.13 -22.11 28.47
CA GLY A 9 -11.18 -20.68 28.82
C GLY A 9 -10.85 -19.76 27.64
N TYR A 10 -11.43 -19.97 26.46
CA TYR A 10 -11.31 -19.01 25.36
C TYR A 10 -12.42 -17.95 25.49
N THR A 11 -12.17 -16.89 26.27
CA THR A 11 -12.59 -15.58 25.77
C THR A 11 -11.70 -15.28 24.58
N SER A 12 -12.28 -14.89 23.45
CA SER A 12 -11.54 -14.48 22.27
C SER A 12 -10.43 -13.52 22.66
N ALA A 13 -9.19 -14.00 22.69
CA ALA A 13 -8.03 -13.15 22.64
C ALA A 13 -8.11 -12.49 21.27
N GLN A 14 -8.71 -11.30 21.21
CA GLN A 14 -8.35 -10.35 20.17
C GLN A 14 -6.82 -10.29 20.24
N LEU A 15 -6.15 -10.76 19.19
CA LEU A 15 -4.75 -10.43 18.98
C LEU A 15 -4.68 -8.90 19.03
N ALA A 16 -4.22 -8.39 20.18
CA ALA A 16 -3.96 -6.97 20.36
C ALA A 16 -2.91 -6.58 19.32
N GLY A 17 -3.37 -5.95 18.23
CA GLY A 17 -2.53 -5.56 17.10
C GLY A 17 -3.13 -5.80 15.71
N CYS A 18 -4.15 -6.66 15.55
CA CYS A 18 -4.80 -6.84 14.25
C CYS A 18 -6.14 -6.10 14.22
N ASN A 19 -6.12 -4.83 13.82
CA ASN A 19 -7.33 -4.07 13.57
C ASN A 19 -7.93 -4.53 12.23
N ILE A 20 -9.06 -5.24 12.29
CA ILE A 20 -9.82 -5.58 11.09
C ILE A 20 -10.45 -4.29 10.57
N ASN A 21 -9.99 -3.84 9.40
CA ASN A 21 -10.62 -2.72 8.71
C ASN A 21 -12.01 -3.14 8.23
N ARG A 22 -13.04 -2.36 8.57
CA ARG A 22 -14.41 -2.54 8.07
C ARG A 22 -14.74 -1.39 7.14
N TYR A 23 -15.47 -1.70 6.07
CA TYR A 23 -15.85 -0.74 5.06
C TYR A 23 -17.34 -0.85 4.77
N VAL A 24 -17.96 0.25 4.41
CA VAL A 24 -19.33 0.33 3.86
C VAL A 24 -19.24 0.82 2.43
N ILE A 25 -20.02 0.21 1.54
CA ILE A 25 -20.28 0.72 0.21
C ILE A 25 -21.72 1.24 0.20
N LEU A 26 -21.87 2.56 0.19
CA LEU A 26 -23.16 3.22 0.11
C LEU A 26 -23.52 3.44 -1.35
N ILE A 27 -24.58 2.78 -1.82
CA ILE A 27 -25.14 2.95 -3.16
C ILE A 27 -26.42 3.76 -3.02
N THR A 28 -26.46 4.96 -3.58
CA THR A 28 -27.57 5.91 -3.42
C THR A 28 -27.64 6.88 -4.59
N ASP A 29 -28.79 7.49 -4.84
CA ASP A 29 -28.95 8.57 -5.82
C ASP A 29 -28.54 9.95 -5.28
N GLY A 30 -28.19 10.02 -3.98
CA GLY A 30 -27.71 11.25 -3.32
C GLY A 30 -28.80 12.12 -2.73
N LEU A 31 -30.07 11.75 -2.81
CA LEU A 31 -31.18 12.61 -2.39
C LEU A 31 -32.01 11.90 -1.31
N PRO A 32 -31.56 11.89 -0.05
CA PRO A 32 -32.32 11.28 1.03
C PRO A 32 -33.68 11.99 1.17
N THR A 33 -34.75 11.19 1.23
CA THR A 33 -36.15 11.67 1.26
C THR A 33 -36.90 11.25 2.51
N MET A 34 -36.22 10.57 3.44
CA MET A 34 -36.81 10.13 4.70
C MET A 34 -35.81 10.32 5.84
N ASP A 35 -36.23 10.96 6.92
CA ASP A 35 -35.43 11.11 8.13
C ASP A 35 -35.43 9.84 9.00
N ALA A 36 -34.59 9.80 10.03
CA ALA A 36 -34.48 8.66 10.95
C ALA A 36 -35.75 8.40 11.77
N SER A 37 -36.67 9.37 11.82
CA SER A 37 -37.99 9.24 12.48
C SER A 37 -39.09 8.80 11.51
N GLY A 38 -38.78 8.58 10.22
CA GLY A 38 -39.74 8.20 9.19
C GLY A 38 -40.51 9.36 8.57
N GLY A 39 -40.10 10.60 8.82
CA GLY A 39 -40.65 11.80 8.19
C GLY A 39 -40.18 11.93 6.74
N ASN A 40 -41.07 12.31 5.83
CA ASN A 40 -40.76 12.47 4.41
C ASN A 40 -40.27 13.89 4.12
N TRP A 41 -39.16 14.00 3.39
CA TRP A 41 -38.52 15.24 2.98
C TRP A 41 -38.47 15.35 1.45
N PRO A 42 -38.74 16.53 0.88
CA PRO A 42 -38.64 16.70 -0.57
C PRO A 42 -37.18 16.58 -1.02
N PRO A 43 -36.89 15.91 -2.16
CA PRO A 43 -35.53 15.76 -2.64
C PRO A 43 -34.85 17.13 -2.82
N LEU A 44 -33.66 17.31 -2.27
CA LEU A 44 -32.88 18.55 -2.42
C LEU A 44 -32.70 18.94 -3.88
N GLY A 45 -32.82 20.24 -4.17
CA GLY A 45 -32.71 20.78 -5.54
C GLY A 45 -33.96 20.58 -6.41
N SER A 46 -34.99 19.87 -5.93
CA SER A 46 -36.26 19.73 -6.64
C SER A 46 -37.16 20.98 -6.51
N LEU A 47 -38.16 21.10 -7.40
CA LEU A 47 -39.21 22.12 -7.28
C LEU A 47 -39.97 22.01 -5.94
N SER A 48 -40.16 20.79 -5.44
CA SER A 48 -40.78 20.56 -4.14
C SER A 48 -39.91 21.11 -3.01
N ALA A 49 -38.59 20.87 -3.04
CA ALA A 49 -37.68 21.43 -2.04
C ALA A 49 -37.72 22.97 -2.04
N ALA A 50 -37.75 23.60 -3.23
CA ALA A 50 -37.92 25.05 -3.33
C ALA A 50 -39.26 25.53 -2.73
N GLY A 51 -40.36 24.82 -2.99
CA GLY A 51 -41.68 25.17 -2.44
C GLY A 51 -41.78 25.05 -0.92
N PHE A 52 -41.04 24.11 -0.32
CA PHE A 52 -40.96 23.92 1.14
C PHE A 52 -39.77 24.66 1.78
N GLY A 53 -38.99 25.43 1.02
CA GLY A 53 -37.82 26.15 1.51
C GLY A 53 -36.68 25.24 1.99
N VAL A 54 -36.62 23.99 1.52
CA VAL A 54 -35.57 23.02 1.85
C VAL A 54 -34.31 23.32 1.06
N SER A 55 -33.20 23.51 1.75
CA SER A 55 -31.91 23.91 1.17
C SER A 55 -30.73 23.38 1.97
N ALA A 56 -29.60 23.22 1.28
CA ALA A 56 -28.32 22.85 1.87
C ALA A 56 -27.21 23.73 1.30
N THR A 57 -26.18 23.99 2.09
CA THR A 57 -24.94 24.65 1.68
C THR A 57 -23.77 23.73 1.92
N PHE A 58 -22.76 23.83 1.07
CA PHE A 58 -21.59 22.98 1.11
C PHE A 58 -20.33 23.84 1.04
N ASP A 59 -19.29 23.40 1.73
CA ASP A 59 -17.99 24.06 1.75
C ASP A 59 -17.34 23.99 0.35
N PRO A 60 -16.99 25.13 -0.26
CA PRO A 60 -16.44 25.18 -1.62
C PRO A 60 -15.00 24.65 -1.73
N THR A 61 -14.32 24.41 -0.60
CA THR A 61 -12.93 23.94 -0.54
C THR A 61 -12.85 22.46 -0.18
N THR A 62 -13.72 21.98 0.71
CA THR A 62 -13.72 20.58 1.17
C THR A 62 -14.85 19.75 0.58
N GLY A 63 -15.93 20.38 0.11
CA GLY A 63 -17.15 19.71 -0.32
C GLY A 63 -17.98 19.12 0.81
N ALA A 64 -17.66 19.43 2.07
CA ALA A 64 -18.43 19.01 3.24
C ALA A 64 -19.77 19.75 3.33
N LEU A 65 -20.78 19.13 3.93
CA LEU A 65 -22.03 19.80 4.29
C LEU A 65 -21.76 20.86 5.36
N THR A 66 -22.16 22.11 5.14
CA THR A 66 -21.99 23.21 6.11
C THR A 66 -23.25 23.48 6.89
N THR A 67 -24.37 23.75 6.20
CA THR A 67 -25.68 23.95 6.84
C THR A 67 -26.77 23.36 5.97
N THR A 68 -27.83 22.87 6.59
CA THR A 68 -29.05 22.42 5.90
C THR A 68 -30.23 22.52 6.85
N ASN A 69 -31.42 22.70 6.30
CA ASN A 69 -32.68 22.48 7.03
C ASN A 69 -33.39 21.18 6.60
N ASP A 70 -32.74 20.36 5.78
CA ASP A 70 -33.17 19.00 5.45
C ASP A 70 -32.73 18.02 6.54
N GLN A 71 -33.68 17.50 7.31
CA GLN A 71 -33.39 16.52 8.36
C GLN A 71 -32.96 15.17 7.79
N ALA A 72 -33.48 14.75 6.63
CA ALA A 72 -33.08 13.49 6.01
C ALA A 72 -31.60 13.53 5.58
N LEU A 73 -31.14 14.65 5.03
CA LEU A 73 -29.72 14.86 4.74
C LEU A 73 -28.88 14.92 6.03
N THR A 74 -29.37 15.63 7.06
CA THR A 74 -28.68 15.74 8.36
C THR A 74 -28.45 14.38 8.98
N ASP A 75 -29.48 13.53 9.02
CA ASP A 75 -29.42 12.19 9.59
C ASP A 75 -28.49 11.29 8.78
N THR A 76 -28.54 11.38 7.45
CA THR A 76 -27.66 10.63 6.55
C THR A 76 -26.19 10.95 6.80
N ILE A 77 -25.82 12.23 6.81
CA ILE A 77 -24.43 12.66 7.09
C ILE A 77 -24.01 12.28 8.50
N SER A 78 -24.90 12.39 9.48
CA SER A 78 -24.63 11.99 10.86
C SER A 78 -24.35 10.50 10.99
N ALA A 79 -25.14 9.64 10.34
CA ALA A 79 -24.95 8.20 10.34
C ALA A 79 -23.62 7.80 9.68
N ILE A 80 -23.28 8.40 8.54
CA ILE A 80 -22.01 8.16 7.84
C ILE A 80 -20.82 8.64 8.69
N THR A 81 -20.95 9.80 9.34
CA THR A 81 -19.92 10.34 10.24
C THR A 81 -19.72 9.43 11.46
N ALA A 82 -20.79 8.87 12.00
CA ALA A 82 -20.73 7.91 13.11
C ALA A 82 -19.97 6.63 12.71
N LEU A 83 -20.19 6.11 11.49
CA LEU A 83 -19.42 5.00 10.94
C LEU A 83 -17.93 5.34 10.85
N ASN A 84 -17.59 6.50 10.27
CA ASN A 84 -16.20 6.95 10.15
C ASN A 84 -15.53 7.12 11.53
N THR A 85 -16.25 7.67 12.51
CA THR A 85 -15.79 7.79 13.90
C THR A 85 -15.53 6.43 14.55
N ALA A 86 -16.33 5.42 14.20
CA ALA A 86 -16.13 4.03 14.62
C ALA A 86 -15.02 3.29 13.83
N GLY A 87 -14.27 4.00 12.96
CA GLY A 87 -13.22 3.44 12.12
C GLY A 87 -13.72 2.71 10.87
N ILE A 88 -14.99 2.87 10.51
CA ILE A 88 -15.63 2.24 9.35
C ILE A 88 -15.72 3.26 8.21
N LYS A 89 -14.88 3.10 7.19
CA LYS A 89 -14.85 4.02 6.03
C LYS A 89 -16.01 3.73 5.07
N THR A 90 -16.63 4.77 4.52
CA THR A 90 -17.81 4.63 3.66
C THR A 90 -17.54 5.14 2.25
N PHE A 91 -17.37 4.23 1.29
CA PHE A 91 -17.28 4.56 -0.13
C PHE A 91 -18.67 4.86 -0.70
N VAL A 92 -18.79 5.93 -1.48
CA VAL A 92 -20.07 6.37 -2.03
C VAL A 92 -20.12 6.10 -3.53
N VAL A 93 -21.14 5.36 -3.97
CA VAL A 93 -21.47 5.10 -5.37
C VAL A 93 -22.82 5.74 -5.67
N GLY A 94 -22.79 6.82 -6.47
CA GLY A 94 -23.97 7.49 -6.98
C GLY A 94 -24.65 6.62 -8.04
N LEU A 95 -25.90 6.21 -7.84
CA LEU A 95 -26.64 5.38 -8.79
C LEU A 95 -27.66 6.18 -9.61
N GLY A 96 -27.61 6.03 -10.93
CA GLY A 96 -28.60 6.57 -11.87
C GLY A 96 -28.14 7.83 -12.61
N ALA A 97 -28.92 8.29 -13.58
CA ALA A 97 -28.53 9.41 -14.45
C ALA A 97 -28.37 10.74 -13.69
N ALA A 98 -29.15 10.94 -12.62
CA ALA A 98 -29.14 12.16 -11.81
C ALA A 98 -27.85 12.34 -10.99
N VAL A 99 -26.97 11.34 -10.90
CA VAL A 99 -25.70 11.49 -10.15
C VAL A 99 -24.59 12.11 -10.97
N ASN A 100 -24.87 12.46 -12.23
CA ASN A 100 -23.97 13.23 -13.08
C ASN A 100 -24.03 14.72 -12.67
N PRO A 101 -22.91 15.33 -12.23
CA PRO A 101 -22.88 16.73 -11.80
C PRO A 101 -23.35 17.73 -12.86
N SER A 102 -23.21 17.38 -14.15
CA SER A 102 -23.67 18.21 -15.26
C SER A 102 -25.18 18.19 -15.45
N LEU A 103 -25.89 17.21 -14.87
CA LEU A 103 -27.35 17.06 -14.97
C LEU A 103 -28.04 17.46 -13.67
N ASN A 104 -27.47 17.10 -12.52
CA ASN A 104 -27.97 17.50 -11.21
C ASN A 104 -26.78 17.72 -10.27
N ASN A 105 -26.41 18.99 -10.13
CA ASN A 105 -25.31 19.42 -9.29
C ASN A 105 -25.62 19.23 -7.79
N VAL A 106 -26.88 19.32 -7.37
CA VAL A 106 -27.27 19.17 -5.96
C VAL A 106 -27.07 17.72 -5.51
N ALA A 107 -27.50 16.74 -6.29
CA ALA A 107 -27.24 15.33 -6.01
C ALA A 107 -25.74 15.01 -5.99
N ALA A 108 -24.95 15.62 -6.89
CA ALA A 108 -23.50 15.45 -6.87
C ALA A 108 -22.84 16.06 -5.62
N GLN A 109 -23.30 17.23 -5.17
CA GLN A 109 -22.82 17.88 -3.95
C GLN A 109 -23.13 17.04 -2.70
N THR A 110 -24.34 16.51 -2.60
CA THR A 110 -24.74 15.65 -1.47
C THR A 110 -23.94 14.35 -1.45
N LEU A 111 -23.77 13.68 -2.60
CA LEU A 111 -22.92 12.48 -2.72
C LEU A 111 -21.47 12.75 -2.33
N ASN A 112 -20.92 13.91 -2.75
CA ASN A 112 -19.58 14.29 -2.35
C ASN A 112 -19.47 14.57 -0.84
N ALA A 113 -20.45 15.25 -0.26
CA ALA A 113 -20.50 15.47 1.18
C ALA A 113 -20.59 14.15 1.98
N MET A 114 -21.31 13.15 1.46
CA MET A 114 -21.34 11.80 2.02
C MET A 114 -19.95 11.13 1.97
N ALA A 115 -19.21 11.26 0.86
CA ALA A 115 -17.87 10.71 0.75
C ALA A 115 -16.87 11.40 1.70
N VAL A 116 -17.00 12.72 1.88
CA VAL A 116 -16.23 13.50 2.86
C VAL A 116 -16.53 13.03 4.28
N ALA A 117 -17.82 12.94 4.66
CA ALA A 117 -18.25 12.43 5.96
C ALA A 117 -17.78 10.99 6.20
N GLY A 118 -17.79 10.16 5.16
CA GLY A 118 -17.35 8.75 5.17
C GLY A 118 -15.84 8.56 5.25
N GLY A 119 -15.07 9.64 5.13
CA GLY A 119 -13.61 9.61 5.18
C GLY A 119 -12.97 8.92 3.97
N THR A 120 -13.67 8.82 2.84
CA THR A 120 -13.18 8.23 1.58
C THR A 120 -13.11 9.24 0.45
N TYR A 121 -13.32 10.53 0.73
CA TYR A 121 -13.09 11.57 -0.27
C TYR A 121 -11.66 11.44 -0.79
N SER A 122 -11.54 11.14 -2.08
CA SER A 122 -10.28 11.13 -2.80
C SER A 122 -10.49 11.76 -4.18
N PRO A 123 -9.69 12.78 -4.55
CA PRO A 123 -9.82 13.44 -5.84
C PRO A 123 -9.44 12.52 -7.03
N THR A 124 -8.85 11.36 -6.75
CA THR A 124 -8.48 10.35 -7.74
C THR A 124 -9.44 9.16 -7.77
N LEU A 125 -10.48 9.13 -6.92
CA LEU A 125 -11.41 7.99 -6.88
C LEU A 125 -12.16 7.81 -8.21
N ASN A 126 -12.41 8.91 -8.93
CA ASN A 126 -12.91 8.90 -10.29
C ASN A 126 -11.77 9.23 -11.24
N THR A 127 -11.40 8.31 -12.12
CA THR A 127 -10.43 8.56 -13.20
C THR A 127 -11.11 8.37 -14.55
N PRO A 128 -11.23 9.42 -15.39
CA PRO A 128 -10.83 10.81 -15.13
C PRO A 128 -11.70 11.48 -14.03
N PRO A 129 -11.16 12.42 -13.24
CA PRO A 129 -11.93 13.13 -12.23
C PRO A 129 -13.09 13.89 -12.85
N ILE A 130 -14.26 13.80 -12.22
CA ILE A 130 -15.45 14.60 -12.57
C ILE A 130 -15.52 15.75 -11.56
N ASN A 131 -15.86 16.96 -12.00
CA ASN A 131 -15.97 18.12 -11.10
C ASN A 131 -17.39 18.28 -10.53
N VAL A 132 -17.48 18.55 -9.24
CA VAL A 132 -18.70 18.95 -8.53
C VAL A 132 -18.65 20.46 -8.33
N GLY A 133 -19.70 21.16 -8.75
CA GLY A 133 -19.81 22.61 -8.56
C GLY A 133 -20.24 22.96 -7.13
N TYR A 134 -19.73 24.07 -6.59
CA TYR A 134 -20.03 24.61 -5.26
C TYR A 134 -20.14 26.14 -5.34
N GLY A 135 -21.35 26.68 -5.49
CA GLY A 135 -21.52 28.13 -5.67
C GLY A 135 -20.67 28.66 -6.84
N THR A 136 -19.68 29.51 -6.55
CA THR A 136 -18.76 30.10 -7.55
C THR A 136 -17.51 29.24 -7.86
N GLY A 137 -17.34 28.06 -7.25
CA GLY A 137 -16.15 27.19 -7.41
C GLY A 137 -16.48 25.76 -7.85
N THR A 138 -15.46 24.95 -8.14
CA THR A 138 -15.56 23.52 -8.49
C THR A 138 -14.47 22.70 -7.80
N LEU A 139 -14.76 21.46 -7.41
CA LEU A 139 -13.79 20.49 -6.86
C LEU A 139 -13.91 19.14 -7.55
N PRO A 140 -12.86 18.30 -7.56
CA PRO A 140 -12.96 16.91 -7.97
C PRO A 140 -13.96 16.12 -7.10
N ALA A 141 -14.74 15.26 -7.72
CA ALA A 141 -15.71 14.37 -7.07
C ALA A 141 -15.00 13.24 -6.32
N GLY A 142 -15.33 13.09 -5.04
CA GLY A 142 -14.90 11.99 -4.18
C GLY A 142 -15.88 10.80 -4.12
N TYR A 143 -16.89 10.75 -5.00
CA TYR A 143 -17.87 9.65 -5.09
C TYR A 143 -17.90 9.07 -6.51
N LEU A 144 -18.20 7.79 -6.67
CA LEU A 144 -18.23 7.14 -7.99
C LEU A 144 -19.58 7.30 -8.68
N ALA A 145 -19.62 7.88 -9.88
CA ALA A 145 -20.86 8.08 -10.63
C ALA A 145 -21.23 6.86 -11.50
N ALA A 146 -22.16 6.03 -11.03
CA ALA A 146 -22.71 4.88 -11.74
C ALA A 146 -23.97 5.25 -12.56
N THR A 147 -23.77 5.93 -13.68
CA THR A 147 -24.85 6.40 -14.58
C THR A 147 -25.42 5.30 -15.50
N SER A 148 -24.84 4.11 -15.47
CA SER A 148 -25.27 2.93 -16.23
C SER A 148 -24.92 1.63 -15.47
N PRO A 149 -25.50 0.47 -15.83
CA PRO A 149 -25.13 -0.80 -15.24
C PRO A 149 -23.64 -1.13 -15.39
N ALA A 150 -23.04 -0.82 -16.54
CA ALA A 150 -21.60 -1.02 -16.75
C ALA A 150 -20.76 -0.11 -15.83
N ALA A 151 -21.17 1.16 -15.67
CA ALA A 151 -20.50 2.09 -14.75
C ALA A 151 -20.62 1.65 -13.29
N LEU A 152 -21.73 1.01 -12.89
CA LEU A 152 -21.88 0.43 -11.56
C LEU A 152 -20.87 -0.69 -11.31
N VAL A 153 -20.67 -1.59 -12.27
CA VAL A 153 -19.66 -2.66 -12.15
C VAL A 153 -18.26 -2.07 -12.03
N THR A 154 -17.93 -1.08 -12.87
CA THR A 154 -16.64 -0.36 -12.78
C THR A 154 -16.45 0.34 -11.43
N ALA A 155 -17.49 0.98 -10.90
CA ALA A 155 -17.46 1.63 -9.60
C ALA A 155 -17.19 0.61 -8.48
N LEU A 156 -17.91 -0.51 -8.45
CA LEU A 156 -17.71 -1.55 -7.44
C LEU A 156 -16.30 -2.16 -7.52
N ASN A 157 -15.78 -2.45 -8.72
CA ASN A 157 -14.40 -2.91 -8.89
C ASN A 157 -13.40 -1.88 -8.36
N THR A 158 -13.61 -0.60 -8.64
CA THR A 158 -12.74 0.48 -8.14
C THR A 158 -12.74 0.53 -6.62
N VAL A 159 -13.90 0.44 -5.97
CA VAL A 159 -14.00 0.39 -4.50
C VAL A 159 -13.27 -0.82 -3.93
N LEU A 160 -13.46 -2.01 -4.52
CA LEU A 160 -12.82 -3.23 -4.04
C LEU A 160 -11.30 -3.21 -4.21
N VAL A 161 -10.78 -2.60 -5.28
CA VAL A 161 -9.33 -2.39 -5.46
C VAL A 161 -8.79 -1.42 -4.40
N GLN A 162 -9.49 -0.31 -4.13
CA GLN A 162 -9.08 0.65 -3.10
C GLN A 162 -9.07 0.02 -1.69
N ILE A 163 -10.08 -0.78 -1.37
CA ILE A 163 -10.14 -1.52 -0.09
C ILE A 163 -8.95 -2.49 0.03
N GLN A 164 -8.61 -3.19 -1.05
CA GLN A 164 -7.45 -4.10 -1.08
C GLN A 164 -6.11 -3.36 -0.97
N ALA A 165 -5.96 -2.20 -1.60
CA ALA A 165 -4.74 -1.39 -1.56
C ALA A 165 -4.41 -0.86 -0.15
N VAL A 166 -5.43 -0.60 0.67
CA VAL A 166 -5.23 -0.16 2.08
C VAL A 166 -4.86 -1.33 3.01
N THR A 167 -4.93 -2.58 2.52
CA THR A 167 -4.55 -3.76 3.29
C THR A 167 -3.03 -3.97 3.21
N GLN A 168 -2.29 -3.30 4.10
CA GLN A 168 -0.90 -3.65 4.39
C GLN A 168 -0.89 -4.77 5.42
N SER A 169 -0.30 -5.91 5.06
CA SER A 169 -0.10 -7.02 5.97
C SER A 169 1.36 -7.02 6.42
N THR A 170 1.58 -6.97 7.73
CA THR A 170 2.91 -7.16 8.30
C THR A 170 3.22 -8.64 8.37
N THR A 171 4.36 -9.05 7.82
CA THR A 171 4.98 -10.32 8.18
C THR A 171 5.88 -10.12 9.39
N SER A 172 6.50 -11.19 9.90
CA SER A 172 7.18 -11.20 11.20
C SER A 172 8.28 -10.14 11.34
N ALA A 173 8.67 -9.86 12.58
CA ALA A 173 9.75 -8.92 12.91
C ALA A 173 10.99 -9.66 13.42
N ALA A 174 12.17 -9.14 13.08
CA ALA A 174 13.46 -9.58 13.62
C ALA A 174 14.24 -8.40 14.19
N VAL A 175 15.26 -8.71 14.99
CA VAL A 175 16.11 -7.71 15.64
C VAL A 175 17.56 -7.95 15.27
N ASN A 176 18.33 -6.88 15.08
CA ASN A 176 19.76 -6.94 14.76
C ASN A 176 20.66 -7.23 15.97
N SER A 177 20.11 -7.65 17.11
CA SER A 177 20.88 -7.83 18.35
C SER A 177 20.20 -8.80 19.31
N ALA A 178 21.01 -9.59 20.03
CA ALA A 178 20.57 -10.45 21.13
C ALA A 178 20.31 -9.67 22.44
N THR A 179 20.66 -8.38 22.48
CA THR A 179 20.41 -7.48 23.61
C THR A 179 19.79 -6.16 23.13
N ILE A 180 18.88 -5.59 23.91
CA ILE A 180 18.25 -4.31 23.57
C ILE A 180 19.20 -3.17 23.98
N SER A 181 19.63 -2.37 23.01
CA SER A 181 20.45 -1.17 23.18
C SER A 181 19.90 -0.03 22.32
N SER A 182 20.46 1.18 22.44
CA SER A 182 20.10 2.31 21.58
C SER A 182 20.40 2.09 20.10
N ASN A 183 21.25 1.11 19.76
CA ASN A 183 21.60 0.75 18.38
C ASN A 183 20.82 -0.47 17.87
N THR A 184 19.86 -0.97 18.67
CA THR A 184 19.00 -2.06 18.24
C THR A 184 18.00 -1.55 17.22
N THR A 185 17.99 -2.22 16.08
CA THR A 185 17.11 -1.97 14.95
C THR A 185 16.18 -3.16 14.80
N ILE A 186 14.90 -2.87 14.64
CA ILE A 186 13.88 -3.86 14.33
C ILE A 186 13.68 -3.87 12.82
N TYR A 187 13.83 -5.04 12.22
CA TYR A 187 13.50 -5.29 10.83
C TYR A 187 12.10 -5.89 10.76
N GLN A 188 11.22 -5.27 9.97
CA GLN A 188 9.88 -5.79 9.71
C GLN A 188 9.66 -5.88 8.22
N THR A 189 9.16 -7.02 7.77
CA THR A 189 8.72 -7.23 6.40
C THR A 189 7.24 -6.90 6.25
N ARG A 190 6.86 -6.39 5.08
CA ARG A 190 5.48 -6.04 4.73
C ARG A 190 5.22 -6.44 3.29
N TYR A 191 3.95 -6.67 2.98
CA TYR A 191 3.47 -6.71 1.61
C TYR A 191 2.23 -5.85 1.42
N THR A 192 2.09 -5.32 0.21
CA THR A 192 0.92 -4.59 -0.27
C THR A 192 0.28 -5.43 -1.36
N SER A 193 -0.97 -5.86 -1.17
CA SER A 193 -1.67 -6.75 -2.11
C SER A 193 -2.23 -6.06 -3.35
N SER A 194 -2.13 -4.73 -3.43
CA SER A 194 -2.50 -3.96 -4.63
C SER A 194 -1.80 -2.61 -4.58
N ASP A 195 -0.62 -2.54 -5.17
CA ASP A 195 0.22 -1.35 -5.16
C ASP A 195 0.08 -0.52 -6.43
N THR A 196 0.28 0.78 -6.33
CA THR A 196 0.21 1.70 -7.46
C THR A 196 1.58 1.85 -8.13
N PRO A 197 1.64 2.01 -9.46
CA PRO A 197 0.53 2.26 -10.39
C PRO A 197 -0.06 1.00 -11.06
N TYR A 198 0.50 -0.20 -10.84
CA TYR A 198 0.15 -1.38 -11.65
C TYR A 198 -0.78 -2.40 -10.96
N GLN A 199 -1.26 -2.11 -9.76
CA GLN A 199 -2.16 -2.95 -8.95
C GLN A 199 -1.58 -4.35 -8.66
N ASP A 200 -0.26 -4.43 -8.50
CA ASP A 200 0.46 -5.66 -8.25
C ASP A 200 0.77 -5.88 -6.77
N TRP A 201 1.24 -7.09 -6.44
CA TRP A 201 1.73 -7.40 -5.11
C TRP A 201 3.18 -6.95 -4.99
N THR A 202 3.46 -6.15 -3.97
CA THR A 202 4.79 -5.61 -3.68
C THR A 202 5.17 -5.90 -2.24
N GLY A 203 6.47 -5.84 -1.94
CA GLY A 203 6.98 -6.09 -0.61
C GLY A 203 8.04 -5.09 -0.20
N ASN A 204 8.18 -4.91 1.10
CA ASN A 204 9.17 -4.02 1.67
C ASN A 204 9.77 -4.64 2.94
N LEU A 205 11.05 -4.36 3.19
CA LEU A 205 11.72 -4.66 4.44
C LEU A 205 12.16 -3.34 5.06
N LEU A 206 11.56 -3.00 6.19
CA LEU A 206 11.76 -1.74 6.88
C LEU A 206 12.61 -1.93 8.12
N ALA A 207 13.51 -0.98 8.36
CA ALA A 207 14.31 -0.89 9.56
C ALA A 207 13.77 0.22 10.47
N PHE A 208 13.45 -0.11 11.71
CA PHE A 208 12.94 0.84 12.70
C PHE A 208 13.90 0.92 13.90
N PRO A 209 14.26 2.13 14.35
CA PRO A 209 15.05 2.28 15.56
C PRO A 209 14.19 1.99 16.80
N ILE A 210 14.81 1.48 17.87
CA ILE A 210 14.19 1.49 19.19
C ILE A 210 14.26 2.90 19.77
N CYS A 211 13.13 3.38 20.30
CA CYS A 211 13.08 4.67 20.98
C CYS A 211 14.04 4.68 22.19
N SER A 212 15.13 5.43 22.08
CA SER A 212 16.19 5.53 23.08
C SER A 212 16.23 6.87 23.82
N LEU A 213 15.37 7.82 23.45
CA LEU A 213 15.22 9.10 24.16
C LEU A 213 14.15 8.98 25.25
N ALA A 214 14.57 9.11 26.51
CA ALA A 214 13.65 9.31 27.62
C ALA A 214 13.02 10.70 27.51
N ILE A 215 11.76 10.82 27.95
CA ILE A 215 11.00 12.07 28.05
C ILE A 215 11.85 13.10 28.82
N GLN A 216 12.53 14.00 28.11
CA GLN A 216 12.90 15.30 28.66
C GLN A 216 11.71 16.19 28.32
N GLN A 217 11.00 16.62 29.36
CA GLN A 217 9.83 17.49 29.24
C GLN A 217 10.09 18.62 28.23
N GLN A 218 9.39 18.60 27.10
CA GLN A 218 9.32 19.75 26.23
C GLN A 218 7.85 19.97 25.89
N GLU A 219 7.20 20.77 26.74
CA GLU A 219 6.03 21.52 26.35
C GLU A 219 6.39 22.34 25.10
N GLN A 220 5.56 22.22 24.06
CA GLN A 220 5.47 23.13 22.92
C GLN A 220 6.65 23.16 21.94
N LEU A 221 6.70 22.22 21.00
CA LEU A 221 7.07 22.53 19.60
C LEU A 221 6.50 21.43 18.68
N ASN A 222 5.70 21.86 17.70
CA ASN A 222 5.05 21.01 16.71
C ASN A 222 6.08 20.18 15.90
N HIS A 223 5.74 18.91 15.66
CA HIS A 223 6.24 18.06 14.56
C HIS A 223 7.46 17.12 14.78
N LEU A 224 7.61 16.47 15.93
CA LEU A 224 8.41 15.23 16.06
C LEU A 224 7.64 14.15 16.84
N PRO A 225 7.64 12.87 16.40
CA PRO A 225 6.91 11.82 17.09
C PRO A 225 7.55 11.54 18.46
N VAL A 226 6.81 11.90 19.51
CA VAL A 226 7.10 11.53 20.90
C VAL A 226 6.94 10.01 21.02
N CYS A 227 8.03 9.27 21.16
CA CYS A 227 8.00 7.82 21.39
C CYS A 227 8.28 7.50 22.87
N VAL A 228 7.67 6.43 23.38
CA VAL A 228 7.88 5.97 24.76
C VAL A 228 9.18 5.15 24.79
N LEU A 229 10.04 5.37 25.79
CA LEU A 229 11.32 4.66 25.92
C LEU A 229 11.13 3.14 25.84
N GLY A 230 11.91 2.47 24.98
CA GLY A 230 11.81 1.02 24.76
C GLY A 230 10.66 0.58 23.84
N THR A 231 9.87 1.50 23.28
CA THR A 231 8.86 1.20 22.25
C THR A 231 9.40 1.42 20.84
N VAL A 232 8.77 0.77 19.87
CA VAL A 232 9.04 0.96 18.45
C VAL A 232 7.78 1.46 17.77
N SER A 233 7.91 2.57 17.04
CA SER A 233 6.85 3.06 16.17
C SER A 233 7.12 2.56 14.76
N THR A 234 6.29 1.63 14.30
CA THR A 234 6.42 1.01 12.97
C THR A 234 5.70 1.81 11.88
N ALA A 235 5.32 3.07 12.12
CA ALA A 235 4.81 3.92 11.04
C ALA A 235 5.88 4.04 9.94
N THR A 236 5.52 3.87 8.66
CA THR A 236 6.49 3.87 7.54
C THR A 236 7.37 5.13 7.52
N SER A 237 6.82 6.27 7.96
CA SER A 237 7.55 7.55 8.12
C SER A 237 8.71 7.50 9.12
N ASN A 238 8.70 6.53 10.02
CA ASN A 238 9.70 6.36 11.08
C ASN A 238 10.74 5.27 10.72
N ALA A 239 10.62 4.65 9.55
CA ALA A 239 11.63 3.73 9.06
C ALA A 239 12.91 4.50 8.71
N THR A 240 14.05 4.08 9.27
CA THR A 240 15.37 4.68 8.95
C THR A 240 15.97 4.10 7.68
N TRP A 241 15.45 2.96 7.21
CA TRP A 241 15.88 2.31 5.97
C TRP A 241 14.75 1.42 5.41
N GLN A 242 14.70 1.27 4.09
CA GLN A 242 13.71 0.48 3.37
C GLN A 242 14.35 -0.23 2.17
N ALA A 243 14.20 -1.56 2.09
CA ALA A 243 14.79 -2.36 1.01
C ALA A 243 14.23 -2.02 -0.37
N GLU A 244 12.92 -1.78 -0.46
CA GLU A 244 12.23 -1.39 -1.70
C GLU A 244 12.87 -0.16 -2.32
N LEU A 245 13.04 0.91 -1.53
CA LEU A 245 13.67 2.16 -1.99
C LEU A 245 15.11 1.96 -2.46
N GLN A 246 15.90 1.15 -1.74
CA GLN A 246 17.27 0.86 -2.15
C GLN A 246 17.32 0.10 -3.47
N LEU A 247 16.36 -0.80 -3.67
CA LEU A 247 16.31 -1.62 -4.86
C LEU A 247 15.82 -0.83 -6.07
N ASP A 248 14.80 0.01 -5.88
CA ASP A 248 14.25 0.85 -6.94
C ASP A 248 15.26 1.90 -7.42
N GLN A 249 16.16 2.35 -6.55
CA GLN A 249 17.30 3.19 -6.93
C GLN A 249 18.32 2.48 -7.83
N GLN A 250 18.24 1.14 -7.93
CA GLN A 250 19.10 0.30 -8.76
C GLN A 250 18.38 -0.17 -10.04
N VAL A 251 17.21 0.39 -10.37
CA VAL A 251 16.44 0.06 -11.58
C VAL A 251 17.28 0.28 -12.84
N CYS A 252 17.22 -0.72 -13.73
CA CYS A 252 17.87 -0.73 -15.02
C CYS A 252 16.79 -0.73 -16.12
N GLY A 253 16.87 0.16 -17.12
CA GLY A 253 15.89 0.19 -18.23
C GLY A 253 15.97 1.40 -19.18
N ALA A 254 15.33 1.28 -20.34
CA ALA A 254 15.28 2.34 -21.34
C ALA A 254 14.47 3.55 -20.82
N GLY A 255 15.07 4.75 -20.85
CA GLY A 255 14.42 6.01 -20.44
C GLY A 255 14.68 6.45 -18.99
N VAL A 256 15.47 5.70 -18.23
CA VAL A 256 15.94 6.14 -16.90
C VAL A 256 17.17 7.02 -17.10
N VAL A 257 17.11 8.28 -16.67
CA VAL A 257 18.31 9.11 -16.51
C VAL A 257 19.03 8.58 -15.28
N GLU A 258 20.09 7.80 -15.50
CA GLU A 258 20.98 7.32 -14.45
C GLU A 258 21.41 8.50 -13.56
N PRO A 259 21.36 8.39 -12.22
CA PRO A 259 21.82 9.44 -11.29
C PRO A 259 23.30 9.82 -11.48
N LEU A 260 24.08 9.00 -12.19
CA LEU A 260 25.46 9.26 -12.59
C LEU A 260 25.54 9.27 -14.13
N GLY A 261 25.21 10.42 -14.70
CA GLY A 261 24.98 10.59 -16.13
C GLY A 261 26.12 10.15 -17.05
N GLY A 262 25.73 9.54 -18.18
CA GLY A 262 26.58 9.33 -19.34
C GLY A 262 25.73 9.08 -20.59
N PRO A 263 25.95 9.79 -21.70
CA PRO A 263 25.17 9.64 -22.91
C PRO A 263 25.64 8.43 -23.73
N ASN A 264 24.68 7.83 -24.45
CA ASN A 264 24.80 6.90 -25.58
C ASN A 264 24.29 5.47 -25.32
N GLY A 265 23.25 5.10 -26.09
CA GLY A 265 22.65 3.78 -26.20
C GLY A 265 23.60 2.69 -26.71
N GLY A 266 24.50 2.22 -25.84
CA GLY A 266 25.31 1.03 -26.06
C GLY A 266 25.81 0.45 -24.73
N ALA A 267 25.30 -0.71 -24.35
CA ALA A 267 25.91 -1.72 -23.47
C ALA A 267 26.43 -1.35 -22.05
N GLY A 268 26.29 -0.12 -21.53
CA GLY A 268 26.99 0.30 -20.30
C GLY A 268 26.17 0.75 -19.08
N GLY A 269 24.85 0.89 -19.16
CA GLY A 269 24.04 1.44 -18.05
C GLY A 269 23.50 0.36 -17.08
N CYS A 270 22.87 -0.69 -17.62
CA CYS A 270 22.21 -1.74 -16.83
C CYS A 270 23.18 -2.80 -16.27
N ALA A 271 24.25 -3.10 -17.01
CA ALA A 271 25.17 -4.20 -16.66
C ALA A 271 25.95 -3.92 -15.36
N ASN A 272 26.29 -2.66 -15.07
CA ASN A 272 27.07 -2.28 -13.91
C ASN A 272 26.26 -2.27 -12.60
N ASN A 273 24.97 -1.90 -12.66
CA ASN A 273 24.08 -1.91 -11.48
C ASN A 273 23.66 -3.35 -11.10
N ILE A 274 23.36 -4.21 -12.07
CA ILE A 274 23.09 -5.64 -11.81
C ILE A 274 24.36 -6.40 -11.38
N ALA A 275 25.53 -6.06 -11.92
CA ALA A 275 26.81 -6.69 -11.54
C ALA A 275 27.27 -6.32 -10.11
N ASN A 276 26.87 -5.15 -9.60
CA ASN A 276 27.16 -4.74 -8.22
C ASN A 276 26.24 -5.41 -7.17
N ARG A 277 25.20 -6.13 -7.61
CA ARG A 277 24.33 -6.91 -6.74
C ARG A 277 24.85 -8.34 -6.60
N PHE A 278 25.12 -8.75 -5.37
CA PHE A 278 25.38 -10.15 -5.05
C PHE A 278 24.08 -10.95 -5.08
N ILE A 279 23.70 -11.40 -6.27
CA ILE A 279 22.57 -12.31 -6.48
C ILE A 279 23.16 -13.70 -6.72
N ALA A 280 22.83 -14.65 -5.86
CA ALA A 280 23.34 -16.01 -5.92
C ALA A 280 22.21 -17.01 -6.12
N THR A 281 22.56 -18.17 -6.66
CA THR A 281 21.68 -19.33 -6.79
C THR A 281 22.45 -20.60 -6.49
N TRP A 282 21.75 -21.71 -6.38
CA TRP A 282 22.34 -23.04 -6.28
C TRP A 282 22.47 -23.67 -7.66
N ASN A 283 23.65 -24.15 -8.04
CA ASN A 283 23.81 -24.97 -9.25
C ASN A 283 23.86 -26.46 -8.86
N PRO A 284 22.80 -27.24 -9.17
CA PRO A 284 22.73 -28.65 -8.78
C PRO A 284 23.67 -29.57 -9.58
N ALA A 285 24.23 -29.09 -10.70
CA ALA A 285 25.19 -29.88 -11.48
C ALA A 285 26.61 -29.81 -10.89
N SER A 286 26.94 -28.70 -10.21
CA SER A 286 28.23 -28.50 -9.55
C SER A 286 28.17 -28.64 -8.03
N ASP A 287 26.98 -28.79 -7.44
CA ASP A 287 26.76 -28.88 -5.99
C ASP A 287 27.34 -27.67 -5.23
N THR A 288 27.21 -26.48 -5.82
CA THR A 288 27.79 -25.24 -5.29
C THR A 288 26.87 -24.03 -5.46
N GLY A 289 27.03 -23.06 -4.57
CA GLY A 289 26.46 -21.71 -4.75
C GLY A 289 27.23 -20.96 -5.84
N VAL A 290 26.52 -20.38 -6.78
CA VAL A 290 27.07 -19.63 -7.91
C VAL A 290 26.36 -18.29 -8.07
N PRO A 291 26.98 -17.28 -8.72
CA PRO A 291 26.27 -16.07 -9.09
C PRO A 291 25.07 -16.41 -10.00
N PHE A 292 23.92 -15.75 -9.78
CA PHE A 292 22.72 -15.94 -10.60
C PHE A 292 22.89 -15.24 -11.95
N GLU A 293 23.74 -15.84 -12.78
CA GLU A 293 24.15 -15.38 -14.10
C GLU A 293 24.04 -16.54 -15.07
N TRP A 294 23.62 -16.26 -16.31
CA TRP A 294 23.30 -17.29 -17.29
C TRP A 294 24.43 -18.30 -17.51
N ALA A 295 25.68 -17.83 -17.58
CA ALA A 295 26.87 -18.65 -17.76
C ALA A 295 27.15 -19.61 -16.59
N ASN A 296 26.62 -19.31 -15.39
CA ASN A 296 26.83 -20.08 -14.17
C ASN A 296 25.68 -21.06 -13.88
N LEU A 297 24.60 -21.04 -14.66
CA LEU A 297 23.46 -21.95 -14.50
C LEU A 297 23.70 -23.29 -15.19
N SER A 298 23.13 -24.36 -14.63
CA SER A 298 23.10 -25.66 -15.30
C SER A 298 22.19 -25.62 -16.55
N PRO A 299 22.42 -26.49 -17.56
CA PRO A 299 21.54 -26.57 -18.74
C PRO A 299 20.06 -26.81 -18.39
N ALA A 300 19.79 -27.56 -17.32
CA ALA A 300 18.44 -27.81 -16.83
C ALA A 300 17.78 -26.53 -16.28
N GLN A 301 18.52 -25.70 -15.55
CA GLN A 301 18.02 -24.41 -15.06
C GLN A 301 17.82 -23.40 -16.20
N GLN A 302 18.73 -23.37 -17.17
CA GLN A 302 18.57 -22.53 -18.37
C GLN A 302 17.28 -22.88 -19.12
N ALA A 303 16.97 -24.17 -19.27
CA ALA A 303 15.74 -24.64 -19.91
C ALA A 303 14.46 -24.29 -19.12
N GLN A 304 14.55 -24.10 -17.80
CA GLN A 304 13.41 -23.66 -16.97
C GLN A 304 13.10 -22.16 -17.16
N LEU A 305 14.10 -21.35 -17.51
CA LEU A 305 13.93 -19.91 -17.72
C LEU A 305 13.37 -19.57 -19.11
N GLY A 306 13.55 -20.44 -20.10
CA GLY A 306 13.00 -20.23 -21.43
C GLY A 306 13.29 -21.36 -22.41
N SER A 307 12.46 -21.45 -23.46
CA SER A 307 12.60 -22.46 -24.52
C SER A 307 13.79 -22.20 -25.47
N THR A 308 14.35 -21.00 -25.44
CA THR A 308 15.54 -20.61 -26.20
C THR A 308 16.45 -19.75 -25.33
N THR A 309 17.75 -19.73 -25.63
CA THR A 309 18.75 -18.94 -24.89
C THR A 309 18.38 -17.46 -24.77
N PRO A 310 17.96 -16.74 -25.84
CA PRO A 310 17.59 -15.33 -25.71
C PRO A 310 16.38 -15.10 -24.80
N VAL A 311 15.39 -15.98 -24.86
CA VAL A 311 14.20 -15.89 -23.98
C VAL A 311 14.58 -16.13 -22.53
N GLY A 312 15.37 -17.18 -22.26
CA GLY A 312 15.81 -17.49 -20.90
C GLY A 312 16.70 -16.41 -20.30
N GLN A 313 17.60 -15.83 -21.09
CA GLN A 313 18.43 -14.70 -20.68
C GLN A 313 17.58 -13.47 -20.31
N ASN A 314 16.61 -13.12 -21.15
CA ASN A 314 15.71 -12.01 -20.88
C ASN A 314 14.89 -12.21 -19.58
N VAL A 315 14.43 -13.44 -19.32
CA VAL A 315 13.73 -13.78 -18.06
C VAL A 315 14.68 -13.67 -16.87
N LEU A 316 15.92 -14.15 -16.99
CA LEU A 316 16.94 -14.02 -15.96
C LEU A 316 17.21 -12.55 -15.62
N ASP A 317 17.41 -11.71 -16.64
CA ASP A 317 17.70 -10.29 -16.46
C ASP A 317 16.50 -9.55 -15.84
N TYR A 318 15.28 -9.90 -16.24
CA TYR A 318 14.06 -9.39 -15.62
C TYR A 318 13.95 -9.75 -14.13
N LEU A 319 14.26 -11.00 -13.76
CA LEU A 319 14.31 -11.44 -12.35
C LEU A 319 15.41 -10.74 -11.55
N ARG A 320 16.49 -10.33 -12.21
CA ARG A 320 17.57 -9.54 -11.59
C ARG A 320 17.25 -8.04 -11.49
N GLY A 321 16.14 -7.60 -12.06
CA GLY A 321 15.64 -6.23 -11.95
C GLY A 321 15.72 -5.39 -13.23
N ASP A 322 16.03 -6.00 -14.38
CA ASP A 322 15.93 -5.29 -15.67
C ASP A 322 14.45 -5.05 -16.01
N THR A 323 14.13 -3.81 -16.37
CA THR A 323 12.78 -3.36 -16.71
C THR A 323 12.60 -3.12 -18.22
N ALA A 324 13.63 -3.29 -19.04
CA ALA A 324 13.63 -2.93 -20.46
C ALA A 324 12.52 -3.62 -21.28
N LEU A 325 12.14 -4.83 -20.88
CA LEU A 325 11.09 -5.61 -21.55
C LEU A 325 9.71 -5.52 -20.88
N GLU A 326 9.54 -4.62 -19.91
CA GLU A 326 8.22 -4.34 -19.32
C GLU A 326 7.32 -3.62 -20.33
N GLN A 327 6.01 -3.86 -20.24
CA GLN A 327 4.98 -3.27 -21.12
C GLN A 327 5.07 -1.75 -21.21
N ARG A 328 5.39 -1.06 -20.11
CA ARG A 328 5.59 0.39 -20.06
C ARG A 328 6.72 0.89 -20.94
N ASN A 329 7.69 0.02 -21.24
CA ASN A 329 8.86 0.27 -22.08
C ASN A 329 8.70 -0.33 -23.49
N GLY A 330 7.49 -0.79 -23.85
CA GLY A 330 7.20 -1.39 -25.15
C GLY A 330 7.51 -2.88 -25.26
N GLY A 331 7.83 -3.55 -24.15
CA GLY A 331 8.02 -5.00 -24.11
C GLY A 331 6.75 -5.79 -23.78
N THR A 332 6.90 -7.07 -23.46
CA THR A 332 5.79 -8.00 -23.17
C THR A 332 5.69 -8.42 -21.70
N TYR A 333 6.69 -8.08 -20.88
CA TYR A 333 6.71 -8.46 -19.47
C TYR A 333 5.79 -7.57 -18.64
N ARG A 334 5.29 -8.15 -17.55
CA ARG A 334 4.42 -7.45 -16.61
C ARG A 334 5.14 -6.18 -16.08
N ASN A 335 4.43 -5.06 -16.01
CA ASN A 335 4.93 -3.90 -15.30
C ASN A 335 4.98 -4.16 -13.79
N ARG A 336 6.04 -3.70 -13.14
CA ARG A 336 6.21 -3.79 -11.68
C ARG A 336 6.19 -2.41 -11.05
N SER A 337 5.45 -2.25 -9.96
CA SER A 337 5.44 -0.98 -9.22
C SER A 337 6.78 -0.78 -8.50
N HIS A 338 7.32 -1.86 -7.94
CA HIS A 338 8.64 -1.91 -7.30
C HIS A 338 9.44 -3.13 -7.75
N LEU A 339 10.77 -3.07 -7.70
CA LEU A 339 11.62 -4.22 -8.03
C LEU A 339 11.55 -5.33 -6.99
N LEU A 340 11.29 -4.97 -5.72
CA LEU A 340 11.16 -5.94 -4.64
C LEU A 340 9.78 -6.57 -4.69
N GLY A 341 9.75 -7.89 -4.88
CA GLY A 341 8.51 -8.66 -4.82
C GLY A 341 7.92 -8.70 -3.41
N ASP A 342 6.73 -9.28 -3.30
CA ASP A 342 6.07 -9.48 -2.02
C ASP A 342 6.88 -10.36 -1.08
N ILE A 343 6.79 -10.05 0.22
CA ILE A 343 7.40 -10.84 1.28
C ILE A 343 6.29 -11.40 2.16
N THR A 344 5.81 -12.59 1.78
CA THR A 344 4.75 -13.34 2.46
C THR A 344 5.34 -14.48 3.28
N ASP A 345 4.79 -14.71 4.49
CA ASP A 345 5.19 -15.77 5.44
C ASP A 345 6.69 -15.97 5.64
N SER A 346 7.47 -14.92 5.43
CA SER A 346 8.92 -14.91 5.53
C SER A 346 9.33 -14.16 6.77
N ASN A 347 10.39 -14.64 7.41
CA ASN A 347 10.93 -14.03 8.61
C ASN A 347 12.32 -13.50 8.31
N PRO A 348 12.62 -12.21 8.55
CA PRO A 348 13.99 -11.78 8.60
C PRO A 348 14.71 -12.59 9.68
N ILE A 349 15.94 -13.02 9.40
CA ILE A 349 16.75 -13.78 10.35
C ILE A 349 17.95 -12.91 10.69
N TYR A 350 18.23 -12.79 11.98
CA TYR A 350 19.44 -12.17 12.48
C TYR A 350 20.67 -12.97 12.05
N VAL A 351 21.64 -12.31 11.41
CA VAL A 351 22.85 -12.96 10.93
C VAL A 351 24.08 -12.31 11.58
N GLY A 352 24.52 -12.87 12.71
CA GLY A 352 25.70 -12.44 13.49
C GLY A 352 26.99 -13.17 13.10
N VAL A 353 28.04 -13.21 13.92
CA VAL A 353 29.23 -14.05 13.64
C VAL A 353 28.80 -15.54 13.55
N PRO A 354 29.32 -16.36 12.61
CA PRO A 354 28.93 -17.77 12.49
C PRO A 354 29.22 -18.56 13.79
N ASP A 355 28.21 -19.25 14.31
CA ASP A 355 28.25 -19.96 15.61
C ASP A 355 27.73 -21.42 15.54
N GLY A 356 27.60 -21.96 14.34
CA GLY A 356 27.09 -23.31 14.08
C GLY A 356 28.03 -24.39 14.62
N PRO A 357 27.50 -25.58 14.99
CA PRO A 357 28.26 -26.62 15.67
C PRO A 357 29.12 -27.50 14.72
N TYR A 358 29.39 -27.04 13.50
CA TYR A 358 30.05 -27.85 12.48
C TYR A 358 31.57 -27.84 12.65
N SER A 359 32.21 -29.01 12.53
CA SER A 359 33.66 -29.19 12.71
C SER A 359 34.43 -29.34 11.39
N ASP A 360 33.75 -29.25 10.26
CA ASP A 360 34.38 -29.41 8.95
C ASP A 360 35.38 -28.28 8.69
N ALA A 361 36.53 -28.60 8.09
CA ALA A 361 37.62 -27.63 7.89
C ALA A 361 37.19 -26.40 7.09
N SER A 362 36.28 -26.57 6.12
CA SER A 362 35.69 -25.48 5.33
C SER A 362 34.83 -24.55 6.18
N TYR A 363 34.06 -25.08 7.13
CA TYR A 363 33.25 -24.29 8.04
C TYR A 363 34.12 -23.53 9.05
N LEU A 364 35.14 -24.17 9.62
CA LEU A 364 36.08 -23.51 10.53
C LEU A 364 36.86 -22.36 9.85
N ALA A 365 37.25 -22.56 8.59
CA ALA A 365 37.85 -21.50 7.78
C ALA A 365 36.87 -20.34 7.54
N PHE A 366 35.60 -20.64 7.27
CA PHE A 366 34.55 -19.63 7.13
C PHE A 366 34.29 -18.85 8.43
N VAL A 367 34.19 -19.53 9.58
CA VAL A 367 34.06 -18.89 10.91
C VAL A 367 35.22 -17.93 11.15
N THR A 368 36.45 -18.37 10.86
CA THR A 368 37.66 -17.54 11.02
C THR A 368 37.62 -16.32 10.10
N ALA A 369 37.23 -16.50 8.84
CA ALA A 369 37.14 -15.42 7.86
C ALA A 369 36.04 -14.39 8.20
N GLN A 370 34.97 -14.81 8.87
CA GLN A 370 33.82 -13.98 9.24
C GLN A 370 33.82 -13.57 10.72
N ALA A 371 34.93 -13.74 11.44
CA ALA A 371 35.03 -13.47 12.87
C ALA A 371 34.73 -12.01 13.25
N THR A 372 34.91 -11.08 12.31
CA THR A 372 34.61 -9.64 12.49
C THR A 372 33.34 -9.20 11.77
N ARG A 373 32.46 -10.13 11.37
CA ARG A 373 31.20 -9.80 10.68
C ARG A 373 30.33 -8.96 11.61
N THR A 374 30.04 -7.73 11.20
CA THR A 374 29.02 -6.90 11.83
C THR A 374 27.66 -7.55 11.64
N PRO A 375 26.85 -7.72 12.69
CA PRO A 375 25.53 -8.32 12.55
C PRO A 375 24.61 -7.51 11.64
N ALA A 376 23.80 -8.22 10.85
CA ALA A 376 22.80 -7.64 9.95
C ALA A 376 21.44 -8.34 10.12
#